data_AF-A0A924X1Z6-F1
#
_entry.id   AF-A0A924X1Z6-F1
#
_cell.length_a   1.000
_cell.length_b   1.000
_cell.length_c   1.000
_cell.angle_alpha   90.00
_cell.angle_beta   90.00
_cell.angle_gamma   90.00
#
_symmetry.space_group_name_H-M   'P 1'
#
loop_
_entity.id
_entity.type
_entity.pdbx_description
1 polymer ?
#
loop_
_entity_poly.entity_id
_entity_poly.type
_entity_poly.pdbx_seq_one_letter_code
_entity_poly.pdbx_strand_id
1 'polypeptide(L)'
;MSSQSHSYYEWQVSTLMLAYDVVDPIPRDADKQIAGRQQKVEEEIHAMAMKLIPQTYRDNPQMEFPPAITMLLTKATIARASEILGMNVV
;
A
#
# COMPACT_ATOMS: atom_id res chain seq x y z
N MET A 1 4.17 7.66 -17.23
CA MET A 1 3.64 7.65 -15.85
C MET A 1 4.27 8.83 -15.13
N SER A 2 3.47 9.74 -14.56
CA SER A 2 4.00 10.91 -13.85
C SER A 2 4.77 10.45 -12.60
N SER A 3 5.86 11.13 -12.27
CA SER A 3 6.71 10.80 -11.11
C SER A 3 5.94 10.78 -9.77
N GLN A 4 4.81 11.47 -9.69
CA GLN A 4 3.97 11.54 -8.50
C GLN A 4 3.23 10.23 -8.21
N SER A 5 2.70 9.53 -9.23
CA SER A 5 2.01 8.25 -9.02
C SER A 5 2.97 7.17 -8.53
N HIS A 6 4.22 7.20 -8.98
CA HIS A 6 5.25 6.28 -8.52
C HIS A 6 5.63 6.54 -7.06
N SER A 7 5.88 7.82 -6.70
CA SER A 7 6.20 8.21 -5.33
C SER A 7 5.07 7.88 -4.34
N TYR A 8 3.81 7.99 -4.75
CA TYR A 8 2.67 7.62 -3.90
C TYR A 8 2.59 6.11 -3.64
N TYR A 9 2.79 5.30 -4.68
CA TYR A 9 2.83 3.84 -4.53
C TYR A 9 3.98 3.38 -3.63
N GLU A 10 5.18 3.95 -3.81
CA GLU A 10 6.34 3.69 -2.95
C GLU A 10 6.05 4.02 -1.48
N TRP A 11 5.32 5.12 -1.23
CA TRP A 11 4.88 5.47 0.12
C TRP A 11 3.95 4.39 0.71
N GLN A 12 3.00 3.87 -0.07
CA GLN A 12 2.10 2.81 0.39
C GLN A 12 2.87 1.54 0.76
N VAL A 13 3.78 1.10 -0.12
CA VAL A 13 4.62 -0.09 0.11
C VAL A 13 5.47 0.09 1.36
N SER A 14 6.19 1.22 1.46
CA SER A 14 7.07 1.50 2.60
C SER A 14 6.29 1.55 3.92
N THR A 15 5.09 2.13 3.92
CA THR A 15 4.25 2.23 5.11
C THR A 15 3.86 0.84 5.63
N LEU A 16 3.39 -0.05 4.74
CA LEU A 16 2.98 -1.40 5.15
C LEU A 16 4.18 -2.29 5.51
N MET A 17 5.30 -2.17 4.79
CA MET A 17 6.55 -2.85 5.15
C MET A 17 6.98 -2.49 6.58
N LEU A 18 7.00 -1.20 6.91
CA LEU A 18 7.35 -0.73 8.24
C LEU A 18 6.35 -1.21 9.31
N ALA A 19 5.06 -1.23 9.01
CA ALA A 19 4.06 -1.77 9.93
C ALA A 19 4.31 -3.25 10.23
N TYR A 20 4.62 -4.07 9.21
CA TYR A 20 4.99 -5.47 9.41
C TYR A 20 6.31 -5.63 10.15
N ASP A 21 7.30 -4.77 9.90
CA ASP A 21 8.59 -4.83 10.60
C ASP A 21 8.46 -4.53 12.10
N VAL A 22 7.46 -3.75 12.53
CA VAL A 22 7.19 -3.51 13.95
C VAL A 22 6.69 -4.77 14.65
N VAL A 23 5.88 -5.61 13.99
CA VAL A 23 5.24 -6.78 14.61
C VAL A 23 5.94 -8.11 14.30
N ASP A 24 6.67 -8.18 13.20
CA ASP A 24 7.38 -9.36 12.69
C ASP A 24 8.71 -8.93 12.02
N PRO A 25 9.71 -8.46 12.78
CA PRO A 25 10.93 -7.90 12.20
C PRO A 25 11.74 -8.93 11.40
N ILE A 26 12.14 -8.57 10.16
CA ILE A 26 13.07 -9.38 9.36
C ILE A 26 14.51 -8.86 9.57
N PRO A 27 15.50 -9.75 9.83
CA PRO A 27 16.90 -9.38 9.85
C PRO A 27 17.36 -8.71 8.55
N ARG A 28 18.21 -7.69 8.65
CA ARG A 28 18.65 -6.89 7.48
C ARG A 28 19.45 -7.67 6.44
N ASP A 29 19.99 -8.83 6.81
CA ASP A 29 20.75 -9.74 5.94
C ASP A 29 19.86 -10.82 5.28
N ALA A 30 18.57 -10.84 5.57
CA ALA A 30 17.62 -11.82 5.04
C ALA A 30 16.94 -11.33 3.75
N ASP A 31 17.72 -10.95 2.73
CA ASP A 31 17.24 -10.36 1.47
C ASP A 31 16.05 -11.10 0.83
N LYS A 32 16.07 -12.44 0.83
CA LYS A 32 14.99 -13.26 0.26
C LYS A 32 13.68 -13.10 1.02
N GLN A 33 13.73 -12.94 2.35
CA GLN A 33 12.54 -12.75 3.16
C GLN A 33 12.00 -11.33 2.98
N ILE A 34 12.88 -10.33 2.90
CA ILE A 34 12.51 -8.94 2.63
C ILE A 34 11.81 -8.83 1.27
N ALA A 35 12.41 -9.39 0.21
CA ALA A 35 11.82 -9.41 -1.12
C ALA A 35 10.47 -10.14 -1.14
N GLY A 36 10.37 -11.28 -0.43
CA GLY A 36 9.12 -12.02 -0.31
C GLY A 36 8.02 -11.25 0.43
N ARG A 37 8.37 -10.46 1.47
CA ARG A 37 7.41 -9.59 2.16
C ARG A 37 7.00 -8.41 1.28
N GLN A 38 7.95 -7.78 0.60
CA GLN A 38 7.66 -6.69 -0.32
C GLN A 38 6.67 -7.14 -1.39
N GLN A 39 6.90 -8.30 -2.04
CA GLN A 39 5.96 -8.83 -3.02
C GLN A 39 4.55 -9.01 -2.43
N LYS A 40 4.43 -9.59 -1.21
CA LYS A 40 3.13 -9.75 -0.55
C LYS A 40 2.45 -8.40 -0.26
N VAL A 41 3.22 -7.40 0.15
CA VAL A 41 2.71 -6.03 0.39
C VAL A 41 2.22 -5.39 -0.91
N GLU A 42 2.96 -5.54 -2.01
CA GLU A 42 2.56 -5.05 -3.33
C GLU A 42 1.26 -5.72 -3.81
N GLU A 43 1.12 -7.03 -3.63
CA GLU A 43 -0.10 -7.79 -3.90
C GLU A 43 -1.28 -7.31 -3.03
N GLU A 44 -1.02 -7.02 -1.75
CA GLU A 44 -2.01 -6.51 -0.81
C GLU A 44 -2.51 -5.11 -1.22
N ILE A 45 -1.60 -4.20 -1.58
CA ILE A 45 -1.92 -2.86 -2.08
C ILE A 45 -2.73 -2.95 -3.36
N HIS A 46 -2.32 -3.82 -4.29
CA HIS A 46 -3.07 -4.05 -5.53
C HIS A 46 -4.49 -4.55 -5.21
N ALA A 47 -4.66 -5.50 -4.30
CA ALA A 47 -5.96 -6.01 -3.91
C ALA A 47 -6.84 -4.92 -3.25
N MET A 48 -6.27 -4.04 -2.43
CA MET A 48 -6.98 -2.90 -1.85
C MET A 48 -7.40 -1.90 -2.93
N ALA A 49 -6.48 -1.54 -3.83
CA ALA A 49 -6.75 -0.63 -4.93
C ALA A 49 -7.88 -1.15 -5.82
N MET A 50 -7.87 -2.44 -6.14
CA MET A 50 -8.93 -3.08 -6.95
C MET A 50 -10.31 -3.05 -6.31
N LYS A 51 -10.39 -3.04 -4.96
CA LYS A 51 -11.64 -2.93 -4.22
C LYS A 51 -12.15 -1.49 -4.09
N LEU A 52 -11.24 -0.52 -4.00
CA LEU A 52 -11.56 0.88 -3.70
C LEU A 52 -11.74 1.75 -4.94
N ILE A 53 -11.02 1.44 -6.02
CA ILE A 53 -10.99 2.25 -7.23
C ILE A 53 -12.19 1.87 -8.12
N PRO A 54 -13.04 2.83 -8.54
CA PRO A 54 -14.14 2.57 -9.45
C PRO A 54 -13.67 1.93 -10.76
N GLN A 55 -14.50 1.04 -11.32
CA GLN A 55 -14.17 0.26 -12.53
C GLN A 55 -13.69 1.16 -13.69
N THR A 56 -14.27 2.34 -13.87
CA THR A 56 -13.89 3.32 -14.89
C THR A 56 -12.41 3.70 -14.87
N TYR A 57 -11.82 3.85 -13.68
CA TYR A 57 -10.39 4.18 -13.52
C TYR A 57 -9.49 2.95 -13.65
N ARG A 58 -10.03 1.74 -13.36
CA ARG A 58 -9.30 0.48 -13.55
C ARG A 58 -9.17 0.12 -15.03
N ASP A 59 -10.22 0.37 -15.80
CA ASP A 59 -10.25 0.10 -17.24
C ASP A 59 -9.45 1.13 -18.06
N ASN A 60 -9.12 2.28 -17.46
CA ASN A 60 -8.29 3.30 -18.08
C ASN A 60 -7.20 3.82 -17.13
N PRO A 61 -6.09 3.07 -16.98
CA PRO A 61 -5.01 3.39 -16.04
C PRO A 61 -4.23 4.68 -16.33
N GLN A 62 -4.46 5.30 -17.50
CA GLN A 62 -3.84 6.57 -17.87
C GLN A 62 -4.61 7.77 -17.31
N MET A 63 -5.82 7.57 -16.77
CA MET A 63 -6.56 8.63 -16.11
C MET A 63 -5.92 8.98 -14.78
N GLU A 64 -5.71 10.27 -14.56
CA GLU A 64 -5.32 10.76 -13.24
C GLU A 64 -6.44 10.49 -12.24
N PHE A 65 -6.05 9.98 -11.07
CA PHE A 65 -7.00 9.81 -9.98
C PHE A 65 -7.41 11.17 -9.43
N PRO A 66 -8.71 11.43 -9.27
CA PRO A 66 -9.15 12.65 -8.61
C PRO A 66 -8.70 12.61 -7.14
N PRO A 67 -8.51 13.77 -6.49
CA PRO A 67 -8.05 13.85 -5.11
C PRO A 67 -8.84 12.97 -4.12
N ALA A 68 -10.15 12.81 -4.34
CA ALA A 68 -11.00 11.96 -3.52
C ALA A 68 -10.57 10.47 -3.52
N ILE A 69 -10.09 9.95 -4.65
CA ILE A 69 -9.59 8.57 -4.76
C ILE A 69 -8.23 8.44 -4.07
N THR A 70 -7.33 9.40 -4.25
CA THR A 70 -6.05 9.43 -3.52
C THR A 70 -6.29 9.48 -2.01
N MET A 71 -7.21 10.31 -1.54
CA MET A 71 -7.58 10.35 -0.12
C MET A 71 -8.16 9.02 0.37
N LEU A 72 -8.97 8.35 -0.44
CA LEU A 72 -9.53 7.04 -0.11
C LEU A 72 -8.43 5.98 0.04
N LEU A 73 -7.49 5.92 -0.91
CA LEU A 73 -6.33 5.02 -0.86
C LEU A 73 -5.43 5.32 0.35
N THR A 74 -5.23 6.60 0.67
CA THR A 74 -4.42 7.01 1.83
C THR A 74 -5.06 6.52 3.12
N LYS A 75 -6.36 6.76 3.30
CA LYS A 75 -7.10 6.29 4.49
C LYS A 75 -7.06 4.78 4.61
N ALA A 76 -7.24 4.05 3.51
CA ALA A 76 -7.19 2.60 3.51
C ALA A 76 -5.80 2.07 3.88
N THR A 77 -4.74 2.70 3.35
CA THR A 77 -3.34 2.32 3.66
C THR A 77 -3.04 2.54 5.15
N ILE A 78 -3.44 3.68 5.72
CA ILE A 78 -3.26 3.99 7.14
C ILE A 78 -4.08 3.03 8.00
N ALA A 79 -5.35 2.81 7.67
CA ALA A 79 -6.21 1.87 8.39
C ALA A 79 -5.59 0.47 8.41
N ARG A 80 -5.07 0.02 7.26
CA ARG A 80 -4.42 -1.28 7.16
C ARG A 80 -3.13 -1.36 7.98
N ALA A 81 -2.30 -0.32 7.96
CA ALA A 81 -1.13 -0.23 8.83
C ALA A 81 -1.53 -0.29 10.31
N SER A 82 -2.57 0.43 10.73
CA SER A 82 -3.09 0.39 12.09
C SER A 82 -3.58 -1.00 12.49
N GLU A 83 -4.27 -1.72 11.60
CA GLU A 83 -4.69 -3.11 11.82
C GLU A 83 -3.48 -4.03 12.04
N ILE A 84 -2.44 -3.93 11.20
CA ILE A 84 -1.20 -4.71 11.35
C ILE A 84 -0.56 -4.44 12.72
N LEU A 85 -0.51 -3.19 13.13
CA LEU A 85 0.05 -2.76 14.41
C LEU A 85 -0.82 -3.11 15.63
N GLY A 86 -2.03 -3.67 15.43
CA GLY A 86 -2.99 -3.90 16.52
C GLY A 86 -3.49 -2.61 17.18
N MET A 87 -3.38 -1.47 16.49
CA MET A 87 -3.89 -0.19 16.94
C MET A 87 -5.37 -0.11 16.57
N ASN A 88 -6.25 -0.43 17.51
CA ASN A 88 -7.70 -0.20 17.36
C ASN A 88 -7.95 1.31 17.29
N VAL A 89 -7.97 1.87 16.08
CA VAL A 89 -8.44 3.24 15.87
C VAL A 89 -9.96 3.19 15.81
N VAL A 90 -10.58 3.55 16.94
CA VAL A 90 -12.04 3.77 17.06
C VAL A 90 -12.44 4.99 16.24
#